data_AF-A0A1G0WJX0-F1
#
_entry.id   AF-A0A1G0WJX0-F1
#
_cell.length_a   1.000
_cell.length_b   1.000
_cell.length_c   1.000
_cell.angle_alpha   90.00
_cell.angle_beta   90.00
_cell.angle_gamma   90.00
#
_symmetry.space_group_name_H-M   'P 1'
#
loop_
_entity.id
_entity.type
_entity.pdbx_description
1 polymer ?
#
loop_
_entity_poly.entity_id
_entity_poly.type
_entity_poly.pdbx_seq_one_letter_code
_entity_poly.pdbx_strand_id
1 'polypeptide(L)'
;MKRQIIIVAIVFIMSLINMQAQVKNVQIDILYFHATIRCHACLTIEDFIKNSVELYFEKELKDSTITLKSLDFLQPKNGHYQEQYKFDTQTLIISKKINGKEVQWKNLDKIWDYENDFKKFKKYITNEIKKILGD
;
A
#
# COMPACT_ATOMS: atom_id res chain seq x y z
N MET A 1 -25.05 19.82 -49.13
CA MET A 1 -25.58 18.65 -48.37
C MET A 1 -24.52 17.57 -48.12
N LYS A 2 -23.77 17.08 -49.13
CA LYS A 2 -22.75 16.01 -48.95
C LYS A 2 -21.62 16.35 -47.94
N ARG A 3 -21.21 17.61 -47.87
CA ARG A 3 -20.12 18.10 -46.98
C ARG A 3 -20.52 18.20 -45.50
N GLN A 4 -21.81 18.38 -45.21
CA GLN A 4 -22.38 18.37 -43.85
C GLN A 4 -22.44 16.93 -43.30
N ILE A 5 -22.76 15.95 -44.15
CA ILE A 5 -22.84 14.53 -43.79
C ILE A 5 -21.47 13.97 -43.39
N ILE A 6 -20.40 14.40 -44.07
CA ILE A 6 -19.01 13.96 -43.78
C ILE A 6 -18.54 14.45 -42.40
N ILE A 7 -18.88 15.68 -42.00
CA ILE A 7 -18.48 16.25 -40.70
C ILE A 7 -19.19 15.53 -39.55
N VAL A 8 -20.48 15.22 -39.70
CA VAL A 8 -21.24 14.47 -38.70
C VAL A 8 -20.69 13.06 -38.51
N ALA A 9 -20.29 12.38 -39.59
CA ALA A 9 -19.69 11.05 -39.53
C ALA A 9 -18.31 11.05 -38.82
N ILE A 10 -17.48 12.06 -39.04
CA ILE A 10 -16.16 12.19 -38.39
C ILE A 10 -16.30 12.46 -36.88
N VAL A 11 -17.26 13.31 -36.47
CA VAL A 11 -17.55 13.57 -35.04
C VAL A 11 -18.09 12.31 -34.36
N PHE A 12 -18.91 11.53 -35.05
CA PHE A 12 -19.42 10.25 -34.52
C PHE A 12 -18.32 9.19 -34.36
N ILE A 13 -17.38 9.12 -35.31
CA ILE A 13 -16.24 8.20 -35.23
C ILE A 13 -15.26 8.61 -34.12
N MET A 14 -15.03 9.92 -33.91
CA MET A 14 -14.20 10.42 -32.79
C MET A 14 -14.80 10.12 -31.41
N SER A 15 -16.13 10.01 -31.29
CA SER A 15 -16.81 9.66 -30.03
C SER A 15 -16.66 8.18 -29.64
N LEU A 16 -16.31 7.29 -30.58
CA LEU A 16 -16.21 5.85 -30.33
C LEU A 16 -14.82 5.42 -29.80
N ILE A 17 -13.84 6.32 -29.77
CA ILE A 17 -12.44 5.99 -29.44
C ILE A 17 -12.18 6.03 -27.91
N ASN A 18 -13.05 6.66 -27.12
CA ASN A 18 -12.85 6.80 -25.67
C ASN A 18 -13.49 5.67 -24.83
N MET A 19 -13.24 4.41 -25.22
CA MET A 19 -13.43 3.27 -24.34
C MET A 19 -12.07 2.76 -23.88
N GLN A 20 -11.30 3.63 -23.23
CA GLN A 20 -10.15 3.19 -22.45
C GLN A 20 -10.70 2.48 -21.21
N ALA A 21 -10.52 1.16 -21.15
CA ALA A 21 -10.66 0.42 -19.91
C ALA A 21 -9.83 1.15 -18.84
N GLN A 22 -10.49 1.70 -17.82
CA GLN A 22 -9.77 2.32 -16.70
C GLN A 22 -8.81 1.29 -16.12
N VAL A 23 -7.51 1.49 -16.33
CA VAL A 23 -6.47 0.73 -15.63
C VAL A 23 -6.68 1.05 -14.16
N LYS A 24 -7.20 0.08 -13.40
CA LYS A 24 -7.37 0.23 -11.96
C LYS A 24 -5.98 0.41 -11.36
N ASN A 25 -5.72 1.60 -10.82
CA ASN A 25 -4.47 1.88 -10.13
C ASN A 25 -4.53 1.19 -8.76
N VAL A 26 -3.76 0.12 -8.60
CA VAL A 26 -3.64 -0.62 -7.35
C VAL A 26 -2.39 -0.12 -6.64
N GLN A 27 -2.52 0.24 -5.36
CA GLN A 27 -1.42 0.65 -4.51
C GLN A 27 -1.53 -0.06 -3.16
N ILE A 28 -0.40 -0.56 -2.66
CA ILE A 28 -0.28 -1.20 -1.35
C ILE A 28 0.58 -0.30 -0.45
N ASP A 29 -0.04 0.25 0.57
CA ASP A 29 0.65 1.05 1.59
C ASP A 29 1.03 0.16 2.78
N ILE A 30 2.32 0.03 3.03
CA ILE A 30 2.90 -0.63 4.20
C ILE A 30 3.21 0.46 5.21
N LEU A 31 2.42 0.54 6.28
CA LEU A 31 2.44 1.60 7.27
C LEU A 31 2.87 1.02 8.61
N TYR A 32 4.12 1.27 9.00
CA TYR A 32 4.60 0.97 10.35
C TYR A 32 4.30 2.15 11.26
N PHE A 33 3.46 1.93 12.26
CA PHE A 33 3.13 2.92 13.27
C PHE A 33 3.97 2.68 14.52
N HIS A 34 4.74 3.69 14.92
CA HIS A 34 5.56 3.67 16.12
C HIS A 34 5.19 4.82 17.06
N ALA A 35 5.52 4.70 18.34
CA ALA A 35 5.46 5.84 19.27
C ALA A 35 6.68 6.77 19.04
N THR A 36 6.61 8.02 19.47
CA THR A 36 7.72 8.99 19.37
C THR A 36 9.03 8.46 19.96
N ILE A 37 8.94 7.86 21.14
CA ILE A 37 10.08 7.18 21.79
C ILE A 37 10.08 5.72 21.33
N ARG A 38 11.17 5.29 20.71
CA ARG A 38 11.35 3.93 20.19
C ARG A 38 12.34 3.16 21.04
N CYS A 39 11.95 1.96 21.48
CA CYS A 39 12.86 1.02 22.12
C CYS A 39 13.67 0.25 21.07
N HIS A 40 14.64 -0.56 21.51
CA HIS A 40 15.46 -1.37 20.62
C HIS A 40 14.61 -2.29 19.73
N ALA A 41 13.63 -3.00 20.29
CA ALA A 41 12.73 -3.87 19.52
C ALA A 41 11.94 -3.12 18.44
N CYS A 42 11.46 -1.90 18.72
CA CYS A 42 10.79 -1.07 17.72
C CYS A 42 11.68 -0.77 16.51
N LEU A 43 12.97 -0.49 16.75
CA LEU A 43 13.96 -0.22 15.70
C LEU A 43 14.30 -1.50 14.93
N THR A 44 14.45 -2.63 15.63
CA THR A 44 14.70 -3.94 15.00
C THR A 44 13.55 -4.34 14.07
N ILE A 45 12.31 -4.17 14.51
CA ILE A 45 11.11 -4.44 13.69
C ILE A 45 11.09 -3.53 12.47
N GLU A 46 11.36 -2.23 12.63
CA GLU A 46 11.40 -1.28 11.51
C GLU A 46 12.44 -1.68 10.45
N ASP A 47 13.65 -2.05 10.89
CA ASP A 47 14.70 -2.54 10.00
C ASP A 47 14.29 -3.86 9.34
N PHE A 48 13.67 -4.80 10.07
CA PHE A 48 13.21 -6.06 9.50
C PHE A 48 12.12 -5.84 8.45
N ILE A 49 11.19 -4.90 8.67
CA ILE A 49 10.16 -4.52 7.69
C ILE A 49 10.85 -4.00 6.44
N LYS A 50 11.71 -2.99 6.58
CA LYS A 50 12.42 -2.36 5.47
C LYS A 50 13.16 -3.39 4.62
N ASN A 51 14.00 -4.20 5.25
CA ASN A 51 14.78 -5.22 4.55
C ASN A 51 13.88 -6.28 3.88
N SER A 52 12.78 -6.69 4.52
CA SER A 52 11.87 -7.68 3.93
C SER A 52 11.15 -7.15 2.70
N VAL A 53 10.77 -5.87 2.70
CA VAL A 53 10.09 -5.23 1.57
C VAL A 53 11.07 -4.98 0.43
N GLU A 54 12.23 -4.39 0.71
CA GLU A 54 13.26 -4.07 -0.29
C GLU A 54 13.79 -5.33 -1.01
N LEU A 55 13.96 -6.45 -0.30
CA LEU A 55 14.47 -7.69 -0.89
C LEU A 55 13.50 -8.39 -1.85
N TYR A 56 12.18 -8.23 -1.68
CA TYR A 56 11.18 -9.02 -2.42
C TYR A 56 10.29 -8.20 -3.33
N PHE A 57 10.18 -6.90 -3.08
CA PHE A 57 9.26 -6.01 -3.76
C PHE A 57 9.98 -4.78 -4.35
N GLU A 58 11.25 -4.94 -4.74
CA GLU A 58 12.06 -3.86 -5.30
C GLU A 58 11.38 -3.23 -6.54
N LYS A 59 10.75 -4.05 -7.37
CA LYS A 59 10.05 -3.60 -8.58
C LYS A 59 8.82 -2.77 -8.22
N GLU A 60 7.99 -3.27 -7.31
CA GLU A 60 6.76 -2.64 -6.85
C GLU A 60 7.04 -1.36 -6.07
N LEU A 61 8.18 -1.29 -5.36
CA LEU A 61 8.67 -0.05 -4.76
C LEU A 61 9.07 0.96 -5.84
N LYS A 62 9.78 0.52 -6.89
CA LYS A 62 10.25 1.39 -7.99
C LYS A 62 9.10 1.97 -8.81
N ASP A 63 8.05 1.19 -9.06
CA ASP A 63 6.88 1.64 -9.81
C ASP A 63 5.76 2.23 -8.94
N SER A 64 5.99 2.34 -7.63
CA SER A 64 5.05 2.86 -6.62
C SER A 64 3.78 2.03 -6.42
N THR A 65 3.74 0.78 -6.91
CA THR A 65 2.70 -0.18 -6.54
C THR A 65 2.73 -0.49 -5.04
N ILE A 66 3.92 -0.50 -4.42
CA ILE A 66 4.10 -0.56 -2.97
C ILE A 66 4.70 0.75 -2.47
N THR A 67 4.16 1.29 -1.38
CA THR A 67 4.82 2.34 -0.60
C THR A 67 5.09 1.85 0.81
N LEU A 68 6.23 2.22 1.38
CA LEU A 68 6.61 1.91 2.76
C LEU A 68 6.78 3.21 3.54
N LYS A 69 6.09 3.33 4.67
CA LYS A 69 6.18 4.50 5.56
C LYS A 69 6.29 4.07 7.02
N SER A 70 7.19 4.75 7.73
CA SER A 70 7.31 4.69 9.19
C SER A 70 6.71 5.99 9.75
N LEU A 71 5.70 5.86 10.62
CA LEU A 71 4.85 6.96 11.08
C LEU A 71 4.77 6.98 12.60
N ASP A 72 5.12 8.12 13.19
CA ASP A 72 4.86 8.38 14.60
C ASP A 72 3.36 8.64 14.79
N PHE A 73 2.65 7.69 15.42
CA PHE A 73 1.19 7.81 15.61
C PHE A 73 0.79 8.80 16.71
N LEU A 74 1.74 9.24 17.55
CA LEU A 74 1.50 10.25 18.58
C LEU A 74 1.58 11.68 18.02
N GLN A 75 2.08 11.85 16.79
CA GLN A 75 2.05 13.16 16.13
C GLN A 75 0.60 13.54 15.78
N PRO A 76 0.15 14.78 16.06
CA PRO A 76 -1.24 15.20 15.82
C PRO A 76 -1.75 14.92 14.40
N LYS A 77 -0.90 15.09 13.39
CA LYS A 77 -1.24 14.81 11.97
C LYS A 77 -1.55 13.34 11.68
N ASN A 78 -1.07 12.41 12.51
CA ASN A 78 -1.20 10.97 12.34
C ASN A 78 -2.18 10.32 13.34
N GLY A 79 -2.65 11.05 14.36
CA GLY A 79 -3.48 10.47 15.43
C GLY A 79 -4.78 9.80 14.96
N HIS A 80 -5.33 10.26 13.82
CA HIS A 80 -6.53 9.66 13.21
C HIS A 80 -6.38 8.17 12.86
N TYR A 81 -5.15 7.68 12.64
CA TYR A 81 -4.92 6.29 12.27
C TYR A 81 -5.25 5.29 13.38
N GLN A 82 -5.12 5.69 14.65
CA GLN A 82 -5.45 4.82 15.79
C GLN A 82 -6.93 4.42 15.77
N GLU A 83 -7.81 5.38 15.50
CA GLU A 83 -9.25 5.13 15.36
C GLU A 83 -9.56 4.36 14.07
N GLN A 84 -8.96 4.77 12.95
CA GLN A 84 -9.19 4.14 11.63
C GLN A 84 -8.82 2.65 11.62
N TYR A 85 -7.66 2.30 12.17
CA TYR A 85 -7.12 0.93 12.13
C TYR A 85 -7.26 0.19 13.46
N LYS A 86 -7.88 0.80 14.47
CA LYS A 86 -8.19 0.21 15.79
C LYS A 86 -6.95 -0.36 16.50
N PHE A 87 -5.91 0.47 16.63
CA PHE A 87 -4.71 0.12 17.40
C PHE A 87 -4.42 1.17 18.48
N ASP A 88 -3.82 0.72 19.58
CA ASP A 88 -3.38 1.52 20.71
C ASP A 88 -1.85 1.50 20.91
N THR A 89 -1.17 0.59 20.22
CA THR A 89 0.26 0.30 20.33
C THR A 89 0.90 0.20 18.95
N GLN A 90 2.23 0.09 18.93
CA GLN A 90 3.01 -0.01 17.70
C GLN A 90 2.54 -1.18 16.84
N THR A 91 2.30 -0.93 15.55
CA THR A 91 1.68 -1.92 14.65
C THR A 91 2.16 -1.74 13.22
N LEU A 92 1.99 -2.79 12.41
CA LEU A 92 2.19 -2.75 10.97
C LEU A 92 0.85 -2.96 10.27
N ILE A 93 0.41 -1.96 9.51
CA ILE A 93 -0.77 -2.04 8.67
C ILE A 93 -0.34 -2.22 7.21
N ILE A 94 -0.99 -3.16 6.51
CA ILE A 94 -0.96 -3.22 5.05
C ILE A 94 -2.33 -2.75 4.54
N SER A 95 -2.35 -1.65 3.80
CA SER A 95 -3.55 -1.05 3.19
C SER A 95 -3.52 -1.22 1.67
N LYS A 96 -4.53 -1.85 1.09
CA LYS A 96 -4.77 -1.90 -0.36
C LYS A 96 -5.69 -0.77 -0.78
N LYS A 97 -5.22 0.02 -1.73
CA LYS A 97 -5.96 1.10 -2.37
C LYS A 97 -6.21 0.75 -3.83
N ILE A 98 -7.42 1.06 -4.30
CA ILE A 98 -7.78 1.02 -5.71
C ILE A 98 -8.26 2.42 -6.09
N ASN A 99 -7.61 3.02 -7.08
CA ASN A 99 -7.86 4.39 -7.52
C ASN A 99 -7.82 5.39 -6.35
N GLY A 100 -6.81 5.26 -5.48
CA GLY A 100 -6.59 6.12 -4.31
C GLY A 100 -7.51 5.85 -3.11
N LYS A 101 -8.56 5.03 -3.26
CA LYS A 101 -9.47 4.68 -2.15
C LYS A 101 -9.05 3.36 -1.52
N GLU A 102 -8.92 3.34 -0.20
CA GLU A 102 -8.69 2.10 0.55
C GLU A 102 -9.90 1.16 0.40
N VAL A 103 -9.63 -0.08 0.01
CA VAL A 103 -10.64 -1.13 -0.19
C VAL A 103 -10.48 -2.31 0.77
N GLN A 104 -9.28 -2.48 1.32
CA GLN A 104 -8.95 -3.55 2.25
C GLN A 104 -7.72 -3.13 3.05
N TRP A 105 -7.66 -3.50 4.32
CA TRP A 105 -6.43 -3.41 5.11
C TRP A 105 -6.30 -4.60 6.04
N LYS A 106 -5.09 -4.81 6.57
CA LYS A 106 -4.79 -5.83 7.57
C LYS A 106 -3.77 -5.32 8.57
N ASN A 107 -4.03 -5.56 9.85
CA ASN A 107 -3.03 -5.45 10.92
C ASN A 107 -2.19 -6.73 10.97
N LEU A 108 -0.87 -6.58 10.92
CA LEU A 108 0.11 -7.64 11.07
C LEU A 108 0.68 -7.66 12.49
N ASP A 109 -0.13 -8.13 13.44
CA ASP A 109 0.21 -8.24 14.86
C ASP A 109 1.39 -9.20 15.16
N LYS A 110 1.57 -10.26 14.37
CA LYS A 110 2.66 -11.25 14.57
C LYS A 110 4.08 -10.73 14.29
N ILE A 111 4.25 -9.45 13.98
CA ILE A 111 5.60 -8.85 13.88
C ILE A 111 6.36 -8.97 15.21
N TRP A 112 5.65 -8.90 16.34
CA TRP A 112 6.22 -9.03 17.68
C TRP A 112 6.66 -10.47 17.97
N ASP A 113 5.87 -11.46 17.53
CA ASP A 113 6.22 -12.89 17.68
C ASP A 113 7.52 -13.26 16.97
N TYR A 114 7.92 -12.49 15.95
CA TYR A 114 9.06 -12.76 15.09
C TYR A 114 10.18 -11.72 15.21
N GLU A 115 10.13 -10.81 16.18
CA GLU A 115 11.09 -9.69 16.33
C GLU A 115 12.55 -10.15 16.49
N ASN A 116 12.76 -11.39 16.94
CA ASN A 116 14.09 -12.00 17.14
C ASN A 116 14.45 -13.05 16.06
N ASP A 117 13.62 -13.25 15.04
CA ASP A 117 13.81 -14.26 13.98
C ASP A 117 13.53 -13.64 12.61
N PHE A 118 14.55 -12.99 12.04
CA PHE A 118 14.43 -12.32 10.74
C PHE A 118 13.90 -13.25 9.63
N LYS A 119 14.27 -14.53 9.66
CA LYS A 119 13.82 -15.49 8.64
C LYS A 119 12.31 -15.72 8.71
N LYS A 120 11.77 -15.93 9.91
CA LYS A 120 10.30 -16.05 10.10
C LYS A 120 9.59 -14.73 9.84
N PHE A 121 10.13 -13.63 10.33
CA PHE A 121 9.58 -12.29 10.14
C PHE A 121 9.41 -11.96 8.65
N LYS A 122 10.49 -12.11 7.89
CA LYS A 122 10.53 -11.89 6.45
C LYS A 122 9.53 -12.77 5.72
N LYS A 123 9.50 -14.08 6.04
CA LYS A 123 8.54 -15.01 5.43
C LYS A 123 7.10 -14.59 5.72
N TYR A 124 6.80 -14.16 6.95
CA TYR A 124 5.48 -13.71 7.34
C TYR A 124 5.04 -12.48 6.55
N ILE A 125 5.82 -11.40 6.59
CA ILE A 125 5.48 -10.15 5.89
C ILE A 125 5.36 -10.36 4.38
N THR A 126 6.34 -11.02 3.74
CA THR A 126 6.29 -11.24 2.29
C THR A 126 5.04 -12.02 1.88
N ASN A 127 4.63 -13.03 2.65
CA ASN A 127 3.42 -13.79 2.35
C ASN A 127 2.16 -12.94 2.49
N GLU A 128 2.09 -12.07 3.50
CA GLU A 128 0.91 -11.23 3.73
C GLU A 128 0.79 -10.11 2.68
N ILE A 129 1.92 -9.53 2.26
CA ILE A 129 1.94 -8.56 1.15
C ILE A 129 1.48 -9.24 -0.16
N LYS A 130 2.01 -10.41 -0.50
CA LYS A 130 1.63 -11.15 -1.73
C LYS A 130 0.14 -11.48 -1.78
N LYS A 131 -0.41 -11.98 -0.66
CA LYS A 131 -1.86 -12.24 -0.54
C LYS A 131 -2.70 -11.00 -0.83
N ILE A 132 -2.25 -9.82 -0.37
CA ILE A 132 -2.98 -8.57 -0.56
C ILE A 132 -2.79 -8.03 -1.98
N LEU A 133 -1.60 -8.15 -2.56
CA LEU A 133 -1.34 -7.84 -3.97
C LEU A 133 -2.25 -8.67 -4.88
N GLY A 134 -2.38 -9.96 -4.57
CA GLY A 134 -3.06 -10.96 -5.40
C GLY A 134 -2.08 -11.84 -6.18
N ASP A 135 -0.84 -11.98 -5.67
CA ASP A 135 0.25 -12.77 -6.25
C ASP A 135 0.41 -14.15 -5.59
#